data_AF-A0AAJ6JXB3-F1
#
_entry.id   AF-A0AAJ6JXB3-F1
#
_cell.length_a   1.000
_cell.length_b   1.000
_cell.length_c   1.000
_cell.angle_alpha   90.00
_cell.angle_beta   90.00
_cell.angle_gamma   90.00
#
_symmetry.space_group_name_H-M   'P 1'
#
loop_
_entity.id
_entity.type
_entity.pdbx_description
1 polymer ?
#
loop_
_entity_poly.entity_id
_entity_poly.type
_entity_poly.pdbx_seq_one_letter_code
_entity_poly.pdbx_strand_id
1 'polypeptide(L)'
;MELFLSMHEKHKKYTHLSDKFNRLSVREREIMDMILEGNTSKETAEKLSLSPRTVEVHRSNIYTKLGIKSLPQLIQEYEYINTYPRYI
;
A
#
# COMPACT_ATOMS: atom_id res chain seq x y z
N MET A 1 -6.83 -11.55 29.90
CA MET A 1 -8.03 -11.62 29.02
C MET A 1 -8.06 -10.51 27.97
N GLU A 2 -7.65 -9.27 28.26
CA GLU A 2 -7.61 -8.17 27.25
C GLU A 2 -6.56 -8.35 26.13
N LEU A 3 -5.43 -8.99 26.42
CA LEU A 3 -4.35 -9.18 25.44
C LEU A 3 -4.79 -10.01 24.22
N PHE A 4 -5.63 -11.04 24.45
CA PHE A 4 -6.11 -11.97 23.41
C PHE A 4 -7.16 -11.33 22.48
N LEU A 5 -8.04 -10.48 23.03
CA LEU A 5 -9.00 -9.70 22.23
C LEU A 5 -8.28 -8.74 21.28
N SER A 6 -7.19 -8.10 21.75
CA SER A 6 -6.36 -7.22 20.90
C SER A 6 -5.66 -7.96 19.76
N MET A 7 -5.30 -9.24 19.96
CA MET A 7 -4.64 -10.05 18.94
C MET A 7 -5.62 -10.46 17.83
N HIS A 8 -6.86 -10.82 18.17
CA HIS A 8 -7.87 -11.16 17.15
C HIS A 8 -8.23 -9.98 16.25
N GLU A 9 -8.39 -8.79 16.82
CA GLU A 9 -8.65 -7.59 16.03
C GLU A 9 -7.45 -7.22 15.15
N LYS A 10 -6.23 -7.29 15.70
CA LYS A 10 -5.00 -7.10 14.92
C LYS A 10 -4.86 -8.12 13.80
N HIS A 11 -5.17 -9.39 14.05
CA HIS A 11 -5.07 -10.45 13.03
C HIS A 11 -6.10 -10.28 11.92
N LYS A 12 -7.35 -9.90 12.27
CA LYS A 12 -8.39 -9.58 11.28
C LYS A 12 -8.00 -8.37 10.45
N LYS A 13 -7.47 -7.31 11.07
CA LYS A 13 -6.97 -6.13 10.39
C LYS A 13 -5.79 -6.45 9.48
N TYR A 14 -4.79 -7.19 9.97
CA TYR A 14 -3.64 -7.62 9.19
C TYR A 14 -4.07 -8.42 7.97
N THR A 15 -4.90 -9.45 8.16
CA THR A 15 -5.37 -10.30 7.06
C THR A 15 -6.07 -9.46 6.00
N HIS A 16 -7.01 -8.60 6.42
CA HIS A 16 -7.73 -7.73 5.51
C HIS A 16 -6.82 -6.74 4.75
N LEU A 17 -5.86 -6.12 5.43
CA LEU A 17 -4.88 -5.24 4.80
C LEU A 17 -3.98 -6.03 3.84
N SER A 18 -3.44 -7.16 4.26
CA SER A 18 -2.60 -8.02 3.41
C SER A 18 -3.33 -8.45 2.13
N ASP A 19 -4.63 -8.77 2.21
CA ASP A 19 -5.45 -9.13 1.05
C ASP A 19 -5.61 -7.97 0.07
N LYS A 20 -5.76 -6.74 0.57
CA LYS A 20 -5.82 -5.54 -0.28
C LYS A 20 -4.52 -5.32 -1.04
N PHE A 21 -3.38 -5.40 -0.34
CA PHE A 21 -2.06 -5.22 -0.96
C PHE A 21 -1.70 -6.36 -1.94
N ASN A 22 -2.18 -7.58 -1.67
CA ASN A 22 -2.03 -8.72 -2.59
C ASN A 22 -2.81 -8.55 -3.91
N ARG A 23 -3.87 -7.72 -3.94
CA ARG A 23 -4.65 -7.42 -5.16
C ARG A 23 -3.96 -6.43 -6.10
N LEU A 24 -2.90 -5.76 -5.64
CA LEU A 24 -2.10 -4.91 -6.51
C LEU A 24 -1.42 -5.78 -7.58
N SER A 25 -1.37 -5.29 -8.81
CA SER A 25 -0.53 -5.86 -9.85
C SER A 25 0.95 -5.62 -9.53
N VAL A 26 1.84 -6.34 -10.22
CA VAL A 26 3.29 -6.12 -10.10
C VAL A 26 3.64 -4.65 -10.38
N ARG A 27 3.07 -4.07 -11.43
CA ARG A 27 3.33 -2.67 -11.80
C ARG A 27 2.80 -1.68 -10.77
N GLU A 28 1.65 -1.97 -10.18
CA GLU A 28 1.09 -1.13 -9.12
C GLU A 28 1.93 -1.21 -7.83
N ARG A 29 2.52 -2.36 -7.51
CA ARG A 29 3.48 -2.47 -6.40
C ARG A 29 4.74 -1.65 -6.65
N GLU A 30 5.35 -1.77 -7.83
CA GLU A 30 6.53 -0.96 -8.17
C GLU A 30 6.26 0.55 -8.05
N ILE A 31 5.11 1.01 -8.55
CA ILE A 31 4.71 2.41 -8.47
C ILE A 31 4.42 2.79 -7.01
N MET A 32 3.77 1.92 -6.23
CA MET A 32 3.53 2.13 -4.80
C MET A 32 4.84 2.28 -4.02
N ASP A 33 5.83 1.42 -4.28
CA ASP A 33 7.14 1.47 -3.62
C ASP A 33 7.83 2.81 -3.90
N MET A 34 7.80 3.28 -5.16
CA MET A 34 8.33 4.62 -5.49
C MET A 34 7.58 5.75 -4.77
N ILE A 35 6.26 5.65 -4.61
CA ILE A 35 5.48 6.64 -3.84
C ILE A 35 5.91 6.64 -2.37
N LEU A 36 6.12 5.46 -1.78
CA LEU A 36 6.54 5.29 -0.39
C LEU A 36 7.95 5.80 -0.13
N GLU A 37 8.83 5.70 -1.14
CA GLU A 37 10.16 6.34 -1.16
C GLU A 37 10.10 7.88 -1.30
N GLY A 38 8.91 8.45 -1.53
CA GLY A 38 8.71 9.90 -1.69
C GLY A 38 8.88 10.41 -3.11
N ASN A 39 8.96 9.54 -4.12
CA ASN A 39 9.07 9.97 -5.52
C ASN A 39 7.76 10.62 -5.99
N THR A 40 7.88 11.69 -6.75
CA THR A 40 6.78 12.35 -7.46
C THR A 40 6.30 11.51 -8.66
N SER A 41 5.12 11.84 -9.21
CA SER A 41 4.63 11.18 -10.44
C SER A 41 5.60 11.35 -11.61
N LYS A 42 6.34 12.47 -11.65
CA LYS A 42 7.33 12.76 -12.70
C LYS A 42 8.57 11.90 -12.54
N GLU A 43 9.16 11.84 -11.35
CA GLU A 43 10.34 11.00 -11.08
C GLU A 43 10.04 9.51 -11.28
N THR A 44 8.87 9.07 -10.81
CA THR A 44 8.38 7.70 -11.03
C THR A 44 8.25 7.41 -12.53
N ALA A 45 7.69 8.35 -13.29
CA ALA A 45 7.53 8.21 -14.74
C ALA A 45 8.87 8.11 -15.46
N GLU A 46 9.85 8.93 -15.09
CA GLU A 46 11.21 8.89 -15.63
C GLU A 46 11.91 7.55 -15.33
N LYS A 47 11.88 7.11 -14.06
CA LYS A 47 12.47 5.83 -13.64
C LYS A 47 11.85 4.62 -14.36
N LEU A 48 10.55 4.69 -14.63
CA LEU A 48 9.77 3.60 -15.19
C LEU A 48 9.57 3.68 -16.71
N SER A 49 10.15 4.68 -17.38
CA SER A 49 9.94 4.97 -18.81
C SER A 49 8.46 5.08 -19.19
N LEU A 50 7.67 5.77 -18.35
CA LEU A 50 6.24 6.01 -18.53
C LEU A 50 5.97 7.51 -18.70
N SER A 51 4.72 7.86 -19.05
CA SER A 51 4.25 9.24 -18.94
C SER A 51 3.80 9.55 -17.50
N PRO A 52 3.95 10.79 -16.99
CA PRO A 52 3.42 11.19 -15.69
C PRO A 52 1.92 10.92 -15.54
N ARG A 53 1.15 11.10 -16.63
CA ARG A 53 -0.28 10.79 -16.68
C ARG A 53 -0.56 9.31 -16.47
N THR A 54 0.26 8.42 -17.04
CA THR A 54 0.14 6.97 -16.83
C THR A 54 0.38 6.62 -15.37
N VAL A 55 1.40 7.23 -14.75
CA VAL A 55 1.68 7.05 -13.31
C VAL A 55 0.50 7.53 -12.46
N GLU A 56 -0.09 8.69 -12.74
CA GLU A 56 -1.27 9.19 -12.03
C GLU A 56 -2.46 8.22 -12.10
N VAL A 57 -2.71 7.62 -13.27
CA VAL A 57 -3.75 6.59 -13.43
C VAL A 57 -3.44 5.38 -12.55
N HIS A 58 -2.20 4.89 -12.53
CA HIS A 58 -1.81 3.81 -11.63
C HIS A 58 -1.95 4.19 -10.16
N ARG A 59 -1.57 5.41 -9.75
CA ARG A 59 -1.76 5.92 -8.37
C ARG A 59 -3.24 5.90 -7.97
N SER A 60 -4.11 6.37 -8.85
CA SER A 60 -5.56 6.36 -8.62
C SER A 60 -6.11 4.93 -8.47
N ASN A 61 -5.65 4.01 -9.32
CA ASN A 61 -6.04 2.60 -9.25
C ASN A 61 -5.55 1.93 -7.95
N ILE A 62 -4.31 2.21 -7.52
CA ILE A 62 -3.78 1.75 -6.24
C ILE A 62 -4.67 2.23 -5.10
N TYR A 63 -5.01 3.52 -5.08
CA TYR A 63 -5.80 4.11 -4.00
C TYR A 63 -7.20 3.50 -3.94
N THR A 64 -7.80 3.26 -5.10
CA THR A 64 -9.11 2.60 -5.22
C THR A 64 -9.05 1.14 -4.76
N LYS A 65 -8.02 0.38 -5.15
CA LYS A 65 -7.84 -1.02 -4.75
C LYS A 65 -7.58 -1.19 -3.27
N LEU A 66 -6.82 -0.28 -2.67
CA LEU A 66 -6.54 -0.27 -1.23
C LEU A 66 -7.68 0.37 -0.43
N GLY A 67 -8.57 1.13 -1.07
CA GLY A 67 -9.66 1.85 -0.41
C GLY A 67 -9.18 3.03 0.44
N ILE A 68 -8.06 3.63 0.06
CA ILE A 68 -7.42 4.76 0.76
C ILE A 68 -7.66 6.06 0.00
N LYS A 69 -7.57 7.19 0.71
CA LYS A 69 -7.83 8.52 0.14
C LYS A 69 -6.61 9.44 0.15
N SER A 70 -5.52 9.06 0.82
CA SER A 70 -4.38 9.93 1.00
C SER A 70 -3.07 9.17 1.15
N LEU A 71 -1.96 9.86 0.86
CA LEU A 71 -0.61 9.33 1.04
C LEU A 71 -0.32 8.97 2.52
N PRO A 72 -0.69 9.77 3.53
CA PRO A 72 -0.52 9.36 4.93
C PRO A 72 -1.23 8.05 5.28
N GLN A 73 -2.41 7.79 4.71
CA GLN A 73 -3.11 6.51 4.90
C GLN A 73 -2.36 5.35 4.25
N LEU A 74 -1.80 5.55 3.04
CA LEU A 74 -0.95 4.55 2.39
C LEU A 74 0.23 4.16 3.29
N ILE A 75 0.95 5.17 3.79
CA ILE A 75 2.12 4.98 4.65
C ILE A 75 1.72 4.22 5.92
N GLN A 76 0.64 4.64 6.59
CA GLN A 76 0.17 4.00 7.82
C GLN A 76 -0.23 2.53 7.60
N GLU A 77 -0.98 2.22 6.54
CA GLU A 77 -1.39 0.84 6.23
C GLU A 77 -0.21 -0.03 5.82
N TYR A 78 0.73 0.52 5.03
CA TYR A 78 1.95 -0.17 4.61
C TYR A 78 2.88 -0.47 5.80
N GLU A 79 3.12 0.52 6.65
CA GLU A 79 3.89 0.36 7.89
C GLU A 79 3.25 -0.68 8.81
N TYR A 80 1.92 -0.72 8.90
CA TYR A 80 1.23 -1.72 9.72
C TYR A 80 1.50 -3.15 9.23
N ILE A 81 1.44 -3.39 7.92
CA ILE A 81 1.73 -4.73 7.35
C ILE A 81 3.22 -5.10 7.54
N ASN A 82 4.13 -4.15 7.37
CA ASN A 82 5.57 -4.40 7.48
C ASN A 82 6.08 -4.52 8.92
N THR A 83 5.49 -3.78 9.86
CA THR A 83 5.88 -3.81 11.29
C THR A 83 5.31 -5.03 12.00
N TYR A 84 4.18 -5.54 11.55
CA TYR A 84 3.51 -6.70 12.11
C TYR A 84 3.40 -7.82 11.08
N PRO A 85 4.53 -8.36 10.57
CA PRO A 85 4.47 -9.52 9.69
C PRO A 85 3.72 -10.62 10.42
N ARG A 86 2.76 -11.27 9.71
CA ARG A 86 1.84 -12.29 10.25
C ARG A 86 2.56 -13.05 11.37
N TYR A 87 2.13 -12.87 12.62
CA TYR A 87 2.69 -13.62 13.74
C TYR A 87 2.53 -15.10 13.40
N ILE A 88 3.65 -15.73 13.01
CA ILE A 88 3.76 -17.18 12.79
C ILE A 88 4.07 -17.80 14.15
#